data_AF-A0A2G9ZZ28-F1
#
_entry.id   AF-A0A2G9ZZ28-F1
#
_cell.length_a   1.000
_cell.length_b   1.000
_cell.length_c   1.000
_cell.angle_alpha   90.00
_cell.angle_beta   90.00
_cell.angle_gamma   90.00
#
_symmetry.space_group_name_H-M   'P 1'
#
loop_
_entity.id
_entity.type
_entity.pdbx_description
1 polymer ?
#
loop_
_entity_poly.entity_id
_entity_poly.type
_entity_poly.pdbx_seq_one_letter_code
_entity_poly.pdbx_strand_id
1 'polypeptide(L)' 'MEFVLIDGGTYMMGDTYGDGIENELPAHEVTVSPFYMAKYPVTQAQWL' A
#
# COMPACT_ATOMS: atom_id res chain seq x y z
N MET A 1 -6.79 -17.39 6.01
CA MET A 1 -6.46 -16.10 5.34
C MET A 1 -5.30 -16.34 4.40
N GLU A 2 -5.25 -15.63 3.28
CA GLU A 2 -4.14 -15.68 2.32
C GLU A 2 -3.39 -14.35 2.38
N PHE A 3 -2.07 -14.41 2.50
CA PHE A 3 -1.18 -13.25 2.56
C PHE A 3 -0.15 -13.32 1.46
N VAL A 4 0.26 -12.15 0.99
CA VAL A 4 1.31 -11.98 -0.02
C VAL A 4 2.47 -11.23 0.63
N LEU A 5 3.70 -11.71 0.41
CA LEU A 5 4.90 -10.98 0.77
C LEU A 5 5.08 -9.81 -0.21
N ILE A 6 5.16 -8.60 0.34
CA ILE A 6 5.59 -7.42 -0.38
C ILE A 6 7.05 -7.19 -0.02
N ASP A 7 7.91 -7.22 -1.04
CA ASP A 7 9.34 -7.00 -0.84
C ASP A 7 9.63 -5.58 -0.37
N GLY A 8 10.60 -5.45 0.53
CA GLY A 8 11.09 -4.15 0.96
C GLY A 8 11.77 -3.42 -0.20
N GLY A 9 11.73 -2.10 -0.15
CA GLY A 9 12.30 -1.27 -1.20
C GLY A 9 11.98 0.21 -1.03
N THR A 10 12.49 1.00 -1.95
CA THR A 10 12.19 2.43 -2.07
C THR A 10 11.25 2.63 -3.26
N TYR A 11 10.11 3.25 -3.03
CA TYR A 11 9.05 3.43 -4.02
C TYR A 11 8.60 4.88 -4.07
N MET A 12 8.05 5.30 -5.21
CA MET A 12 7.41 6.61 -5.36
C MET A 12 6.01 6.56 -4.75
N MET A 13 5.73 7.43 -3.77
CA MET A 13 4.43 7.55 -3.11
C MET A 13 3.84 8.94 -3.34
N GLY A 14 2.52 9.00 -3.52
CA GLY A 14 1.78 10.21 -3.86
C GLY A 14 1.35 10.22 -5.32
N ASP A 15 0.78 11.33 -5.75
CA ASP A 15 0.29 11.51 -7.11
C ASP A 15 1.44 11.82 -8.09
N THR A 16 1.65 10.89 -9.02
CA THR A 16 2.65 10.99 -10.10
C THR A 16 2.03 11.32 -11.46
N TYR A 17 0.71 11.30 -11.58
CA TYR A 17 -0.03 11.47 -12.83
C TYR A 17 -0.76 12.83 -12.91
N GLY A 18 -0.86 13.55 -11.79
CA GLY A 18 -1.43 14.89 -11.71
C GLY A 18 -2.96 14.92 -11.69
N ASP A 19 -3.59 13.80 -11.30
CA ASP A 19 -5.05 13.66 -11.17
C ASP A 19 -5.52 13.50 -9.71
N GLY A 20 -4.60 13.57 -8.74
CA GLY A 20 -4.87 13.53 -7.31
C GLY A 20 -5.29 14.89 -6.73
N ILE A 21 -5.72 14.86 -5.47
CA ILE A 21 -6.04 16.09 -4.71
C ILE A 21 -4.81 16.63 -3.97
N GLU A 22 -4.90 17.85 -3.44
CA GLU A 22 -3.76 18.59 -2.86
C GLU A 22 -2.96 17.81 -1.79
N ASN A 23 -3.60 16.90 -1.05
CA ASN A 23 -2.93 16.12 -0.01
C ASN A 23 -2.22 14.85 -0.51
N GLU A 24 -2.32 14.53 -1.80
CA GLU A 24 -1.59 13.43 -2.44
C GLU A 24 -0.24 13.91 -3.02
N LEU A 25 0.01 15.22 -3.01
CA LEU A 25 1.19 15.87 -3.58
C LEU A 25 2.16 16.40 -2.50
N PRO A 26 3.45 16.54 -2.84
CA PRO A 26 4.10 16.04 -4.05
C PRO A 26 4.42 14.53 -3.94
N ALA A 27 4.58 13.88 -5.10
CA ALA A 27 5.20 12.56 -5.14
C ALA A 27 6.61 12.59 -4.54
N HIS A 28 6.95 11.60 -3.72
CA HIS A 28 8.25 11.49 -3.05
C HIS A 28 8.64 10.03 -2.80
N GLU A 29 9.93 9.78 -2.58
CA GLU A 29 10.45 8.44 -2.30
C GLU A 29 10.16 8.03 -0.85
N VAL A 30 9.67 6.81 -0.67
CA VAL A 30 9.42 6.18 0.63
C VAL A 30 10.08 4.81 0.67
N THR A 31 10.87 4.55 1.70
CA THR A 31 11.49 3.24 1.95
C THR A 31 10.65 2.46 2.96
N VAL A 32 10.24 1.25 2.58
CA VAL A 32 9.51 0.32 3.45
C VAL A 32 10.26 -0.98 3.63
N SER A 33 10.23 -1.53 4.85
CA SER A 33 10.72 -2.88 5.14
C SER A 33 9.80 -3.93 4.51
N PRO A 34 10.29 -5.14 4.21
CA PRO A 34 9.43 -6.21 3.71
C PRO A 34 8.32 -6.55 4.72
N PHE A 35 7.12 -6.79 4.23
CA PHE A 35 5.95 -7.10 5.08
C PHE A 35 4.93 -7.97 4.34
N TYR A 36 4.05 -8.63 5.10
CA TYR A 36 2.93 -9.38 4.53
C TYR A 36 1.67 -8.52 4.49
N MET A 37 0.94 -8.55 3.38
CA MET A 37 -0.38 -7.94 3.24
C MET A 37 -1.43 -9.00 2.90
N ALA A 38 -2.62 -8.90 3.49
CA ALA A 38 -3.72 -9.81 3.16
C ALA A 38 -4.13 -9.59 1.70
N LYS A 39 -4.34 -10.68 0.96
CA LYS A 39 -4.76 -10.61 -0.46
C LYS A 39 -6.16 -10.04 -0.64
N TYR A 40 -7.01 -10.20 0.38
CA TYR A 40 -8.39 -9.76 0.38
C TYR A 40 -8.70 -9.00 1.68
N PRO A 41 -9.65 -8.04 1.64
CA PRO A 41 -10.21 -7.47 2.86
C PRO A 41 -10.78 -8.56 3.78
N VAL A 42 -10.79 -8.27 5.08
CA VAL A 42 -11.40 -9.15 6.08
C VAL A 42 -12.88 -9.35 5.76
N THR A 43 -13.34 -10.60 5.80
CA THR A 43 -14.75 -10.94 5.57
C THR A 43 -15.51 -11.06 6.89
N GLN A 44 -16.84 -10.94 6.86
CA GLN A 44 -17.66 -11.16 8.06
C GLN A 44 -17.50 -12.56 8.65
N ALA A 45 -17.28 -13.58 7.82
CA ALA A 45 -17.03 -14.94 8.28
C ALA A 45 -15.67 -15.09 9.00
N GLN A 46 -14.75 -14.14 8.84
CA GLN A 46 -13.46 -14.12 9.55
C GLN A 46 -13.51 -13.28 10.84
N TRP A 47 -14.48 -12.37 10.96
CA TRP A 47 -14.64 -11.51 12.14
C TRP A 47 -15.35 -12.22 13.30
N LEU A 48 -16.34 -13.06 12.98
CA LEU A 48 -17.11 -13.87 13.93
C LEU A 48 -16.26 -15.01 14.51
#